data_AF-A0A7C7I2L3-F1
#
_entry.id   AF-A0A7C7I2L3-F1
#
_cell.length_a   1.000
_cell.length_b   1.000
_cell.length_c   1.000
_cell.angle_alpha   90.00
_cell.angle_beta   90.00
_cell.angle_gamma   90.00
#
_symmetry.space_group_name_H-M   'P 1'
#
loop_
_entity.id
_entity.type
_entity.pdbx_description
1 polymer ?
#
loop_
_entity_poly.entity_id
_entity_poly.type
_entity_poly.pdbx_seq_one_letter_code
_entity_poly.pdbx_strand_id
1 'polypeptide(L)'
;MGWRMINIDYKKYNTLPKLFWRQVQQFADKTTIWHKQDGIWKSLNWEDYGNYSKEIGNALMASGVQKGDKISILSETRPEWVMCDMGIICSGCVTAPIYHSNTEEQVFYIADQSDSV
;
A
#
# COMPACT_ATOMS: atom_id res chain seq x y z
N MET A 1 -6.85 -29.71 0.97
CA MET A 1 -6.83 -28.23 0.99
C MET A 1 -6.77 -27.75 -0.45
N GLY A 2 -7.94 -27.54 -1.08
CA GLY A 2 -8.01 -27.27 -2.51
C GLY A 2 -7.63 -25.82 -2.81
N TRP A 3 -6.64 -25.61 -3.66
CA TRP A 3 -6.45 -24.29 -4.28
C TRP A 3 -7.69 -23.97 -5.09
N ARG A 4 -8.50 -23.02 -4.60
CA ARG A 4 -9.60 -22.47 -5.38
C ARG A 4 -8.95 -21.70 -6.52
N MET A 5 -8.99 -22.24 -7.74
CA MET A 5 -8.56 -21.50 -8.93
C MET A 5 -9.42 -20.24 -9.03
N ILE A 6 -8.82 -19.09 -8.72
CA ILE A 6 -9.49 -17.81 -8.84
C ILE A 6 -9.53 -17.48 -10.33
N ASN A 7 -10.73 -17.48 -10.91
CA ASN A 7 -10.91 -17.04 -12.29
C ASN A 7 -10.84 -15.51 -12.34
N ILE A 8 -9.65 -14.97 -12.60
CA ILE A 8 -9.39 -13.53 -12.76
C ILE A 8 -9.32 -13.22 -14.24
N ASP A 9 -10.17 -12.29 -14.70
CA ASP A 9 -10.02 -11.70 -16.03
C ASP A 9 -8.83 -10.74 -16.04
N TYR A 10 -7.66 -11.24 -16.43
CA TYR A 10 -6.42 -10.45 -16.52
C TYR A 10 -6.44 -9.41 -17.65
N LYS A 11 -7.39 -9.46 -18.60
CA LYS A 11 -7.57 -8.37 -19.57
C LYS A 11 -8.22 -7.16 -18.89
N LYS A 12 -9.19 -7.41 -18.01
CA LYS A 12 -9.84 -6.37 -17.21
C LYS A 12 -8.96 -5.87 -16.07
N TYR A 13 -8.43 -6.78 -15.24
CA TYR A 13 -7.64 -6.47 -14.04
C TYR A 13 -6.14 -6.60 -14.31
N ASN A 14 -5.64 -5.79 -15.24
CA ASN A 14 -4.28 -5.86 -15.77
C ASN A 14 -3.26 -4.98 -15.02
N THR A 15 -3.60 -4.45 -13.85
CA THR A 15 -2.69 -3.69 -12.99
C THR A 15 -2.92 -4.07 -11.53
N LEU A 16 -1.90 -3.86 -10.68
CA LEU A 16 -2.01 -4.10 -9.24
C LEU A 16 -3.15 -3.27 -8.60
N PRO A 17 -3.31 -1.95 -8.86
CA PRO A 17 -4.46 -1.19 -8.37
C PRO A 17 -5.82 -1.80 -8.75
N LYS A 18 -5.96 -2.29 -9.99
CA LYS A 18 -7.23 -2.90 -10.43
C LYS A 18 -7.52 -4.21 -9.69
N LEU A 19 -6.50 -5.04 -9.46
CA LEU A 19 -6.64 -6.27 -8.68
C LEU A 19 -6.95 -5.97 -7.21
N PHE A 20 -6.30 -4.95 -6.63
CA PHE A 20 -6.57 -4.48 -5.28
C PHE A 20 -8.02 -4.02 -5.12
N TRP A 21 -8.48 -3.10 -5.97
CA TRP A 21 -9.86 -2.59 -5.88
C TRP A 21 -10.92 -3.67 -6.14
N ARG A 22 -10.62 -4.65 -7.00
CA ARG A 22 -11.46 -5.84 -7.15
C ARG A 22 -11.60 -6.60 -5.83
N GLN A 23 -10.51 -6.81 -5.09
CA GLN A 23 -10.56 -7.49 -3.79
C GLN A 23 -11.30 -6.68 -2.75
N VAL A 24 -11.05 -5.38 -2.67
CA VAL A 24 -11.77 -4.46 -1.77
C VAL A 24 -13.28 -4.56 -2.00
N GLN A 25 -13.72 -4.50 -3.26
CA GLN A 25 -15.14 -4.56 -3.60
C GLN A 25 -15.75 -5.95 -3.37
N GLN A 26 -15.01 -7.02 -3.66
CA GLN A 26 -15.54 -8.38 -3.58
C GLN A 26 -15.60 -8.92 -2.14
N PHE A 27 -14.69 -8.47 -1.27
CA PHE A 27 -14.46 -9.06 0.05
C PHE A 27 -14.45 -8.01 1.16
N ALA A 28 -15.17 -6.89 1.00
CA ALA A 28 -15.18 -5.74 1.92
C ALA A 28 -15.25 -6.14 3.40
N ASP A 29 -16.16 -7.06 3.76
CA ASP A 29 -16.39 -7.52 5.14
C ASP A 29 -15.37 -8.57 5.64
N LYS A 30 -14.51 -9.10 4.77
CA LYS A 30 -13.55 -10.16 5.12
C LYS A 30 -12.28 -9.58 5.70
N THR A 31 -11.78 -10.25 6.73
CA THR A 31 -10.48 -9.97 7.33
C THR A 31 -9.35 -10.09 6.31
N THR A 32 -8.39 -9.17 6.35
CA THR A 32 -7.23 -9.13 5.45
C THR A 32 -5.90 -8.99 6.20
N ILE A 33 -5.74 -7.93 6.99
CA ILE A 33 -4.49 -7.64 7.69
C ILE A 33 -4.66 -7.99 9.16
N TRP A 34 -3.72 -8.76 9.70
CA TRP A 34 -3.55 -8.98 11.12
C TRP A 34 -2.32 -8.22 11.59
N HIS A 35 -2.43 -7.53 12.71
CA HIS A 35 -1.31 -6.87 13.36
C HIS A 35 -1.44 -6.98 14.87
N LYS A 36 -0.31 -6.87 15.56
CA LYS A 36 -0.29 -6.89 17.02
C LYS A 36 -0.15 -5.46 17.53
N GLN A 37 -1.10 -5.00 18.33
CA GLN A 37 -1.10 -3.69 18.95
C GLN A 37 -1.23 -3.86 20.46
N ASP A 38 -0.30 -3.29 21.22
CA ASP A 38 -0.25 -3.39 22.70
C ASP A 38 -0.33 -4.83 23.22
N GLY A 39 0.33 -5.75 22.53
CA GLY A 39 0.33 -7.17 22.88
C GLY A 39 -0.89 -7.97 22.39
N ILE A 40 -1.92 -7.31 21.82
CA ILE A 40 -3.18 -7.91 21.40
C ILE A 40 -3.24 -7.99 19.87
N TRP A 41 -3.65 -9.13 19.33
CA TRP A 41 -3.92 -9.27 17.90
C TRP A 41 -5.20 -8.53 17.52
N LYS A 42 -5.07 -7.61 16.58
CA LYS A 42 -6.15 -6.88 15.93
C LYS A 42 -6.16 -7.19 14.45
N SER A 43 -7.33 -7.04 13.84
CA SER A 43 -7.49 -7.26 12.41
C SER A 43 -8.22 -6.10 11.76
N LEU A 44 -7.96 -5.94 10.46
CA LEU A 44 -8.68 -5.04 9.58
C LEU A 44 -9.39 -5.86 8.51
N ASN A 45 -10.51 -5.36 8.02
CA ASN A 45 -11.18 -5.91 6.86
C ASN A 45 -10.67 -5.24 5.56
N TRP A 46 -11.13 -5.73 4.41
CA TRP A 46 -10.77 -5.16 3.12
C TRP A 46 -11.33 -3.75 2.89
N GLU A 47 -12.48 -3.43 3.47
CA GLU A 47 -13.07 -2.09 3.39
C GLU A 47 -12.18 -1.06 4.08
N ASP A 48 -11.71 -1.32 5.30
CA ASP A 48 -10.77 -0.48 6.04
C ASP A 48 -9.49 -0.25 5.22
N TYR A 49 -8.89 -1.33 4.70
CA TYR A 49 -7.67 -1.24 3.89
C TYR A 49 -7.90 -0.39 2.64
N GLY A 50 -9.01 -0.61 1.92
CA GLY A 50 -9.39 0.19 0.76
C GLY A 50 -9.59 1.66 1.08
N ASN A 51 -10.31 1.97 2.15
CA ASN A 51 -10.63 3.34 2.56
C ASN A 51 -9.37 4.12 2.95
N TYR A 52 -8.51 3.57 3.81
CA TYR A 52 -7.25 4.22 4.17
C TYR A 52 -6.35 4.45 2.96
N SER A 53 -6.22 3.44 2.08
CA SER A 53 -5.40 3.57 0.87
C SER A 53 -5.93 4.68 -0.06
N LYS A 54 -7.26 4.79 -0.20
CA LYS A 54 -7.91 5.84 -1.00
C LYS A 54 -7.71 7.22 -0.40
N GLU A 55 -7.84 7.37 0.91
CA GLU A 55 -7.62 8.64 1.59
C GLU A 55 -6.17 9.12 1.42
N ILE A 56 -5.20 8.21 1.59
CA ILE A 56 -3.79 8.53 1.36
C ILE A 56 -3.54 8.95 -0.08
N GLY A 57 -4.04 8.20 -1.06
CA GLY A 57 -3.90 8.56 -2.48
C GLY A 57 -4.52 9.92 -2.80
N ASN A 58 -5.71 10.21 -2.27
CA ASN A 58 -6.35 11.51 -2.42
C ASN A 58 -5.53 12.64 -1.78
N ALA A 59 -4.94 12.41 -0.61
CA ALA A 59 -4.10 13.39 0.07
C ALA A 59 -2.83 13.70 -0.73
N LEU A 60 -2.18 12.68 -1.31
CA LEU A 60 -1.02 12.85 -2.19
C LEU A 60 -1.37 13.68 -3.43
N MET A 61 -2.47 13.35 -4.11
CA MET A 61 -2.94 14.13 -5.25
C MET A 61 -3.25 15.58 -4.86
N ALA A 62 -3.86 15.79 -3.68
CA ALA A 62 -4.17 17.12 -3.16
C ALA A 62 -2.92 17.92 -2.76
N SER A 63 -1.82 17.26 -2.38
CA SER A 63 -0.54 17.92 -2.07
C SER A 63 0.29 18.27 -3.32
N GLY A 64 -0.23 17.98 -4.52
CA GLY A 64 0.41 18.32 -5.79
C GLY A 64 1.28 17.21 -6.36
N VAL A 65 1.32 16.02 -5.74
CA VAL A 65 2.01 14.85 -6.30
C VAL A 65 1.42 14.49 -7.66
N GLN A 66 2.29 14.31 -8.63
CA GLN A 66 1.95 13.99 -10.01
C GLN A 66 2.15 12.51 -10.30
N LYS A 67 1.44 12.02 -11.31
CA LYS A 67 1.62 10.64 -11.80
C LYS A 67 3.08 10.42 -12.22
N GLY A 68 3.68 9.34 -11.72
CA GLY A 68 5.07 8.98 -11.98
C GLY A 68 6.04 9.50 -10.93
N ASP A 69 5.62 10.39 -10.04
CA ASP A 69 6.42 10.80 -8.89
C ASP A 69 6.72 9.59 -8.00
N LYS A 70 7.87 9.64 -7.33
CA LYS A 70 8.34 8.60 -6.42
C LYS A 70 8.11 9.10 -5.00
N ILE A 71 7.61 8.25 -4.13
CA ILE A 71 7.27 8.62 -2.75
C ILE A 71 7.99 7.67 -1.80
N SER A 72 8.82 8.23 -0.93
CA SER A 72 9.56 7.44 0.05
C SER A 72 8.69 7.05 1.25
N ILE A 73 8.81 5.79 1.69
CA ILE A 73 8.20 5.32 2.94
C ILE A 73 9.31 4.80 3.85
N LEU A 74 9.52 5.46 4.99
CA LEU A 74 10.33 4.95 6.11
C LEU A 74 9.41 4.63 7.28
N SER A 75 9.23 3.35 7.58
CA SER A 75 8.37 2.91 8.68
C SER A 75 8.73 1.50 9.15
N GLU A 76 8.36 1.21 10.40
CA GLU A 76 8.32 -0.16 10.92
C GLU A 76 7.27 -1.02 10.21
N THR A 77 7.31 -2.34 10.42
CA THR A 77 6.32 -3.29 9.90
C THR A 77 4.96 -3.07 10.57
N ARG A 78 4.07 -2.34 9.91
CA ARG A 78 2.73 -2.00 10.42
C ARG A 78 1.69 -1.89 9.30
N PRO A 79 0.37 -2.00 9.60
CA PRO A 79 -0.69 -1.92 8.60
C PRO A 79 -0.64 -0.66 7.72
N GLU A 80 -0.29 0.47 8.32
CA GLU A 80 -0.23 1.77 7.64
C GLU A 80 0.77 1.76 6.49
N TRP A 81 1.83 0.96 6.57
CA TRP A 81 2.83 0.84 5.50
C TRP A 81 2.19 0.34 4.20
N VAL A 82 1.38 -0.73 4.28
CA VAL A 82 0.74 -1.30 3.08
C VAL A 82 -0.40 -0.44 2.57
N MET A 83 -1.07 0.32 3.45
CA MET A 83 -2.07 1.33 3.07
C MET A 83 -1.43 2.48 2.29
N CYS A 84 -0.27 2.97 2.76
CA CYS A 84 0.49 3.99 2.06
C CYS A 84 0.95 3.49 0.68
N ASP A 85 1.54 2.30 0.62
CA ASP A 85 1.98 1.69 -0.64
C ASP A 85 0.82 1.58 -1.65
N MET A 86 -0.33 1.04 -1.23
CA MET A 86 -1.51 0.96 -2.09
C MET A 86 -2.03 2.34 -2.51
N GLY A 87 -2.03 3.33 -1.61
CA GLY A 87 -2.41 4.71 -1.93
C GLY A 87 -1.50 5.35 -2.98
N ILE A 88 -0.19 5.17 -2.85
CA ILE A 88 0.82 5.67 -3.79
C ILE A 88 0.63 5.04 -5.17
N ILE A 89 0.58 3.71 -5.27
CA ILE A 89 0.46 3.04 -6.57
C ILE A 89 -0.92 3.26 -7.21
N CYS A 90 -1.99 3.39 -6.41
CA CYS A 90 -3.32 3.71 -6.93
C CYS A 90 -3.39 5.13 -7.51
N SER A 91 -2.55 6.04 -7.01
CA SER A 91 -2.40 7.40 -7.54
C SER A 91 -1.52 7.46 -8.79
N GLY A 92 -1.00 6.31 -9.25
CA GLY A 92 -0.09 6.23 -10.39
C GLY A 92 1.34 6.68 -10.08
N CYS A 93 1.70 6.73 -8.80
CA CYS A 93 3.04 7.04 -8.30
C CYS A 93 3.84 5.76 -8.05
N VAL A 94 5.10 5.90 -7.67
CA VAL A 94 6.02 4.79 -7.40
C VAL A 94 6.45 4.82 -5.93
N THR A 95 6.29 3.70 -5.22
CA THR A 95 6.77 3.58 -3.85
C THR A 95 8.29 3.36 -3.83
N ALA A 96 9.01 4.17 -3.05
CA ALA A 96 10.43 4.01 -2.73
C ALA A 96 10.59 3.57 -1.26
N PRO A 97 10.62 2.26 -0.97
CA PRO A 97 10.62 1.79 0.42
C PRO A 97 12.00 1.93 1.07
N ILE A 98 12.03 2.38 2.33
CA ILE A 98 13.22 2.45 3.18
C ILE A 98 12.94 1.64 4.45
N TYR A 99 13.83 0.71 4.79
CA TYR A 99 13.63 -0.12 5.98
C TYR A 99 13.99 0.66 7.24
N HIS A 100 13.16 0.53 8.28
CA HIS A 100 13.45 1.13 9.60
C HIS A 100 14.74 0.62 10.25
N SER A 101 15.25 -0.54 9.81
CA SER A 101 16.51 -1.12 10.29
C SER A 101 17.75 -0.59 9.57
N ASN A 102 17.59 0.26 8.55
CA ASN A 102 18.71 0.91 7.89
C ASN A 102 19.42 1.88 8.83
N THR A 103 20.75 2.01 8.66
CA THR A 103 21.51 3.07 9.35
C THR A 103 21.09 4.44 8.81
N GLU A 104 21.36 5.49 9.58
CA GLU A 104 21.11 6.87 9.14
C GLU A 104 21.73 7.18 7.78
N GLU A 105 22.98 6.77 7.56
CA GLU A 105 23.68 6.95 6.28
C GLU A 105 22.98 6.21 5.13
N GLN A 106 22.49 5.00 5.37
CA GLN A 106 21.74 4.24 4.36
C GLN A 106 20.38 4.89 4.06
N VAL A 107 19.68 5.38 5.08
CA VAL A 107 18.41 6.10 4.91
C VAL A 107 18.65 7.35 4.05
N PHE A 108 19.66 8.15 4.38
CA PHE A 108 20.01 9.35 3.62
C PHE A 108 20.35 8.99 2.17
N TYR A 109 21.22 8.01 1.96
CA TYR A 109 21.61 7.58 0.62
C TYR A 109 20.41 7.13 -0.21
N ILE A 110 19.51 6.31 0.35
CA ILE A 110 18.34 5.83 -0.38
C ILE A 110 17.37 6.98 -0.69
N ALA A 111 17.10 7.84 0.29
CA ALA A 111 16.21 8.99 0.08
C ALA A 111 16.74 9.92 -1.01
N ASP A 112 18.04 10.26 -0.97
CA ASP A 112 18.71 11.12 -1.95
C ASP A 112 18.73 10.51 -3.36
N GLN A 113 19.04 9.21 -3.48
CA GLN A 113 19.15 8.54 -4.78
C GLN A 113 17.80 8.07 -5.35
N SER A 114 16.73 8.16 -4.56
CA SER A 114 15.40 7.70 -4.99
C SER A 114 14.74 8.64 -5.99
N ASP A 115 15.13 9.93 -6.06
CA ASP A 115 14.35 11.02 -6.68
C ASP A 115 12.91 11.11 -6.14
N SER A 116 12.69 10.78 -4.86
CA SER A 116 11.39 10.95 -4.24
C SER A 116 11.09 12.42 -3.92
N VAL A 117 9.80 12.76 -4.00
CA VAL A 117 9.27 14.11 -3.72
C VAL A 117 8.56 14.18 -2.38
#